data_AF-A0A6A5KA24-F1
#
_entry.id   AF-A0A6A5KA24-F1
#
_cell.length_a   1.000
_cell.length_b   1.000
_cell.length_c   1.000
_cell.angle_alpha   90.00
_cell.angle_beta   90.00
_cell.angle_gamma   90.00
#
_symmetry.space_group_name_H-M   'P 1'
#
loop_
_entity.id
_entity.type
_entity.pdbx_description
1 polymer ?
#
loop_
_entity_poly.entity_id
_entity_poly.type
_entity_poly.pdbx_seq_one_letter_code
_entity_poly.pdbx_strand_id
1 'polypeptide(L)'
;MALSKLRFLPPALTLIFSIIALVFSLLAITSKKWAVRDNYRPEDTPRDWNEPFYTLYRAPFIICTAYQDVQTEPDDSKIAAPSVICSNFRPFGHNRTSCELEVATQDDSVPTVGDRRLCQQIHYAGNFGIASTVFIGVGFLLTGAMVIMTLLRNRHGQTTAPHDANGRKEERAQNSPASHQRHIRKSTITSYIHLSLLVFLFIGFACGLISQFYGVVGFMQSSPNQADYASSTGSGASDETNVYGNHGSWYQGVALSVYATCAWAFAAAAGTMACRVWRLPNWTVST
;
A
#
# COMPACT_ATOMS: atom_id res chain seq x y z
N MET A 1 -8.14 -12.17 36.92
CA MET A 1 -7.47 -12.57 35.65
C MET A 1 -8.15 -12.01 34.39
N ALA A 2 -9.46 -11.70 34.38
CA ALA A 2 -10.15 -11.16 33.20
C ALA A 2 -9.81 -9.68 32.87
N LEU A 3 -9.50 -8.85 33.87
CA LEU A 3 -9.26 -7.41 33.69
C LEU A 3 -7.92 -7.07 32.99
N SER A 4 -6.93 -7.96 33.04
CA SER A 4 -5.64 -7.77 32.35
C SER A 4 -5.73 -8.07 30.85
N LYS A 5 -6.62 -8.98 30.44
CA LYS A 5 -6.87 -9.30 29.02
C LYS A 5 -7.48 -8.11 28.27
N LEU A 6 -8.35 -7.32 28.91
CA LEU A 6 -8.93 -6.12 28.29
C LEU A 6 -7.91 -4.99 28.04
N ARG A 7 -6.85 -4.89 28.86
CA ARG A 7 -5.84 -3.82 28.71
C ARG A 7 -4.83 -4.09 27.59
N PHE A 8 -4.70 -5.35 27.16
CA PHE A 8 -3.76 -5.75 26.09
C PHE A 8 -4.39 -5.76 24.70
N LEU A 9 -5.73 -5.80 24.62
CA LEU A 9 -6.45 -5.82 23.35
C LEU A 9 -6.15 -4.59 22.46
N PRO A 10 -6.16 -3.33 22.96
CA PRO A 10 -5.92 -2.18 22.10
C PRO A 10 -4.49 -2.10 21.51
N PRO A 11 -3.40 -2.34 22.27
CA PRO A 11 -2.05 -2.44 21.71
C PRO A 11 -1.92 -3.58 20.68
N ALA A 12 -2.52 -4.74 20.94
CA ALA A 12 -2.49 -5.88 20.03
C ALA A 12 -3.20 -5.57 18.71
N LEU A 13 -4.37 -4.93 18.75
CA LEU A 13 -5.08 -4.48 17.55
C LEU A 13 -4.27 -3.46 16.73
N THR A 14 -3.58 -2.54 17.40
CA THR A 14 -2.70 -1.56 16.73
C THR A 14 -1.58 -2.27 15.96
N LEU A 15 -0.99 -3.32 16.55
CA LEU A 15 0.02 -4.14 15.90
C LEU A 15 -0.55 -4.93 14.73
N ILE A 16 -1.71 -5.57 14.90
CA ILE A 16 -2.38 -6.33 13.82
C ILE A 16 -2.64 -5.42 12.62
N PHE A 17 -3.21 -4.23 12.84
CA PHE A 17 -3.44 -3.28 11.75
C PHE A 17 -2.13 -2.81 11.11
N SER A 18 -1.07 -2.59 11.89
CA SER A 18 0.25 -2.23 11.34
C SER A 18 0.85 -3.34 10.46
N ILE A 19 0.68 -4.62 10.86
CA ILE A 19 1.13 -5.78 10.08
C ILE A 19 0.36 -5.85 8.76
N ILE A 20 -0.98 -5.76 8.82
CA ILE A 20 -1.83 -5.82 7.64
C ILE A 20 -1.46 -4.68 6.68
N ALA A 21 -1.30 -3.45 7.19
CA ALA A 21 -0.89 -2.30 6.40
C ALA A 21 0.45 -2.55 5.67
N LEU A 22 1.46 -3.06 6.38
CA LEU A 22 2.78 -3.33 5.79
C LEU A 22 2.72 -4.43 4.72
N VAL A 23 2.04 -5.54 5.00
CA VAL A 23 1.91 -6.66 4.06
C VAL A 23 1.22 -6.20 2.79
N PHE A 24 0.09 -5.49 2.90
CA PHE A 24 -0.62 -4.98 1.73
C PHE A 24 0.15 -3.87 0.99
N SER A 25 0.94 -3.04 1.69
CA SER A 25 1.80 -2.05 1.03
C SER A 25 2.87 -2.72 0.18
N LEU A 26 3.50 -3.78 0.70
CA LEU A 26 4.47 -4.58 -0.04
C LEU A 26 3.81 -5.29 -1.23
N LEU A 27 2.68 -5.97 -1.00
CA LEU A 27 1.94 -6.64 -2.06
C LEU A 27 1.49 -5.67 -3.16
N ALA A 28 1.07 -4.46 -2.80
CA ALA A 28 0.73 -3.43 -3.77
C ALA A 28 1.95 -3.08 -4.62
N ILE A 29 3.05 -2.64 -4.00
CA ILE A 29 4.20 -2.08 -4.73
C ILE A 29 4.98 -3.10 -5.57
N THR A 30 4.98 -4.38 -5.18
CA THR A 30 5.69 -5.45 -5.92
C THR A 30 4.80 -6.18 -6.93
N SER A 31 3.50 -5.89 -6.98
CA SER A 31 2.58 -6.58 -7.88
C SER A 31 2.57 -5.94 -9.27
N LYS A 32 2.52 -6.79 -10.30
CA LYS A 32 2.28 -6.35 -11.68
C LYS A 32 0.83 -5.95 -11.95
N LYS A 33 -0.11 -6.35 -11.09
CA LYS A 33 -1.56 -6.20 -11.31
C LYS A 33 -2.10 -4.85 -10.82
N TRP A 34 -1.43 -3.75 -11.14
CA TRP A 34 -1.99 -2.40 -10.92
C TRP A 34 -3.02 -2.06 -11.98
N ALA A 35 -2.69 -2.39 -13.22
CA ALA A 35 -3.55 -2.25 -14.36
C ALA A 35 -3.50 -3.53 -15.19
N VAL A 36 -4.66 -3.91 -15.71
CA VAL A 36 -4.86 -5.13 -16.47
C VAL A 36 -5.53 -4.75 -17.78
N ARG A 37 -5.09 -5.37 -18.86
CA ARG A 37 -5.76 -5.31 -20.16
C ARG A 37 -5.89 -6.70 -20.73
N ASP A 38 -7.12 -7.08 -21.00
CA ASP A 38 -7.47 -8.32 -21.66
C ASP A 38 -7.50 -8.10 -23.17
N ASN A 39 -6.82 -8.96 -23.91
CA ASN A 39 -6.70 -8.90 -25.36
C ASN A 39 -7.33 -10.17 -25.93
N TYR A 40 -8.12 -10.01 -26.99
CA TYR A 40 -8.95 -11.06 -27.59
C TYR A 40 -8.43 -11.36 -28.99
N ARG A 41 -8.95 -12.42 -29.62
CA ARG A 41 -8.46 -12.79 -30.95
C ARG A 41 -8.96 -11.79 -31.99
N PRO A 42 -8.21 -11.56 -33.08
CA PRO A 42 -8.64 -10.71 -34.21
C PRO A 42 -10.02 -11.11 -34.77
N GLU A 43 -10.38 -12.39 -34.67
CA GLU A 43 -11.63 -12.91 -35.21
C GLU A 43 -12.84 -12.73 -34.27
N ASP A 44 -12.59 -12.45 -32.99
CA ASP A 44 -13.64 -12.36 -31.97
C ASP A 44 -14.31 -10.97 -31.98
N THR A 45 -15.63 -10.93 -32.09
CA THR A 45 -16.38 -9.69 -31.90
C THR A 45 -16.54 -9.38 -30.41
N PRO A 46 -16.84 -8.12 -29.99
CA PRO A 46 -17.07 -7.80 -28.58
C PRO A 46 -18.16 -8.64 -27.89
N ARG A 47 -19.06 -9.28 -28.64
CA ARG A 47 -20.05 -10.23 -28.08
C ARG A 47 -19.44 -11.58 -27.70
N ASP A 48 -18.32 -11.94 -28.30
CA ASP A 48 -17.62 -13.21 -28.14
C ASP A 48 -16.46 -13.13 -27.13
N TRP A 49 -16.23 -11.95 -26.54
CA TRP A 49 -15.17 -11.64 -25.57
C TRP A 49 -15.43 -12.27 -24.18
N ASN A 50 -15.51 -13.60 -24.13
CA ASN A 50 -15.73 -14.36 -22.90
C ASN A 50 -14.41 -14.74 -22.21
N GLU A 51 -13.39 -15.12 -22.99
CA GLU A 51 -12.08 -15.51 -22.49
C GLU A 51 -10.98 -14.70 -23.21
N PRO A 52 -10.07 -14.04 -22.47
CA PRO A 52 -8.97 -13.32 -23.09
C PRO A 52 -8.00 -14.28 -23.76
N PHE A 53 -7.58 -13.95 -24.97
CA PHE A 53 -6.50 -14.65 -25.67
C PHE A 53 -5.16 -14.48 -24.95
N TYR A 54 -4.90 -13.28 -24.41
CA TYR A 54 -3.81 -13.03 -23.48
C TYR A 54 -4.08 -11.75 -22.65
N THR A 55 -3.48 -11.69 -21.46
CA THR A 55 -3.61 -10.54 -20.56
C THR A 55 -2.29 -9.81 -20.40
N LEU A 56 -2.32 -8.49 -20.59
CA LEU A 56 -1.21 -7.59 -20.32
C LEU A 56 -1.37 -6.91 -18.96
N TYR A 57 -0.24 -6.58 -18.35
CA TYR A 57 -0.18 -5.97 -17.04
C TYR A 57 0.74 -4.75 -17.07
N ARG A 58 0.35 -3.72 -16.31
CA ARG A 58 1.17 -2.54 -16.06
C ARG A 58 1.15 -2.20 -14.58
N ALA A 59 2.31 -1.81 -14.07
CA ALA A 59 2.55 -1.33 -12.72
C ALA A 59 3.73 -0.35 -12.73
N PRO A 60 3.92 0.46 -11.67
CA PRO A 60 4.97 1.47 -11.63
C PRO A 60 6.39 0.95 -11.83
N PHE A 61 6.64 -0.35 -11.62
CA PHE A 61 7.96 -0.96 -11.81
C PHE A 61 7.91 -2.21 -12.69
N ILE A 62 6.77 -2.56 -13.26
CA ILE A 62 6.61 -3.79 -14.05
C ILE A 62 5.74 -3.48 -15.26
N ILE A 63 6.24 -3.78 -16.46
CA ILE A 63 5.44 -3.78 -17.68
C ILE A 63 5.51 -5.16 -18.29
N CYS A 64 4.36 -5.71 -18.66
CA CYS A 64 4.27 -6.93 -19.43
C CYS A 64 3.87 -6.62 -20.87
N THR A 65 4.57 -7.24 -21.81
CA THR A 65 4.42 -7.04 -23.25
C THR A 65 4.23 -8.38 -23.92
N ALA A 66 3.39 -8.41 -24.96
CA ALA A 66 3.26 -9.58 -25.81
C ALA A 66 4.44 -9.66 -26.77
N TYR A 67 5.04 -10.84 -26.89
CA TYR A 67 6.08 -11.15 -27.85
C TYR A 67 5.56 -12.24 -28.78
N GLN A 68 5.43 -11.91 -30.06
CA GLN A 68 5.18 -12.90 -31.10
C GLN A 68 6.52 -13.46 -31.55
N ASP A 69 6.73 -14.77 -31.34
CA ASP A 69 7.75 -15.47 -32.10
C ASP A 69 7.33 -15.42 -33.56
N VAL A 70 8.15 -14.77 -34.40
CA VAL A 70 7.97 -14.79 -35.85
C VAL A 70 8.17 -16.23 -36.30
N GLN A 71 7.09 -17.03 -36.32
CA GLN A 71 7.12 -18.32 -36.98
C GLN A 71 7.12 -18.08 -38.49
N THR A 72 8.18 -18.56 -39.14
CA THR A 72 8.46 -18.47 -40.57
C THR A 72 7.55 -19.34 -41.45
N GLU A 73 6.47 -19.93 -40.93
CA GLU A 73 5.54 -20.72 -41.75
C GLU A 73 4.06 -20.41 -41.40
N PRO A 74 3.21 -20.14 -42.40
CA PRO A 74 1.79 -19.90 -42.19
C PRO A 74 1.07 -21.25 -42.10
N ASP A 75 0.96 -21.81 -40.90
CA ASP A 75 -0.07 -22.81 -40.64
C ASP A 75 -1.31 -22.09 -40.09
N ASP A 76 -2.21 -21.73 -41.02
CA ASP A 76 -3.44 -20.95 -40.82
C ASP A 76 -4.46 -21.56 -39.83
N SER A 77 -4.14 -22.69 -39.18
CA SER A 77 -5.11 -23.45 -38.38
C SER A 77 -5.04 -23.23 -36.87
N LYS A 78 -3.98 -22.62 -36.31
CA LYS A 78 -3.92 -22.27 -34.86
C LYS A 78 -3.03 -21.06 -34.59
N ILE A 79 -3.62 -19.87 -34.53
CA ILE A 79 -2.95 -18.70 -33.95
C ILE A 79 -2.65 -19.01 -32.47
N ALA A 80 -1.39 -19.28 -32.15
CA ALA A 80 -0.94 -19.50 -30.78
C ALA A 80 -0.93 -18.16 -30.03
N ALA A 81 -1.33 -18.19 -28.75
CA ALA A 81 -1.26 -17.01 -27.90
C ALA A 81 0.18 -16.49 -27.83
N PRO A 82 0.43 -15.19 -28.02
CA PRO A 82 1.77 -14.65 -27.90
C PRO A 82 2.29 -14.86 -26.48
N SER A 83 3.59 -15.06 -26.35
CA SER A 83 4.21 -15.17 -25.04
C SER A 83 4.18 -13.81 -24.34
N VAL A 84 3.82 -13.76 -23.06
CA VAL A 84 3.80 -12.52 -22.28
C VAL A 84 5.05 -12.44 -21.43
N ILE A 85 5.92 -11.48 -21.76
CA ILE A 85 7.18 -11.23 -21.05
C ILE A 85 7.01 -10.00 -20.17
N CYS A 86 7.40 -10.09 -18.90
CA CYS A 86 7.32 -9.00 -17.95
C CYS A 86 8.72 -8.48 -17.59
N SER A 87 8.97 -7.21 -17.86
CA SER A 87 10.20 -6.53 -17.50
C SER A 87 10.04 -5.80 -16.18
N ASN A 88 11.01 -6.00 -15.28
CA ASN A 88 11.10 -5.29 -14.01
C ASN A 88 12.05 -4.11 -14.14
N PHE A 89 11.57 -2.94 -13.75
CA PHE A 89 12.27 -1.68 -13.86
C PHE A 89 12.74 -1.21 -12.49
N ARG A 90 13.84 -0.48 -12.49
CA ARG A 90 14.35 0.11 -11.24
C ARG A 90 13.53 1.37 -10.94
N PRO A 91 13.36 1.71 -9.66
CA PRO A 91 12.66 2.93 -9.28
C PRO A 91 13.41 4.22 -9.64
N PHE A 92 14.69 4.11 -10.03
CA PHE A 92 15.51 5.22 -10.47
C PHE A 92 16.48 4.76 -11.56
N GLY A 93 16.89 5.70 -12.41
CA GLY A 93 17.84 5.48 -13.50
C GLY A 93 17.34 6.03 -14.82
N HIS A 94 18.26 6.33 -15.73
CA HIS A 94 17.96 6.66 -17.12
C HIS A 94 17.87 5.36 -17.94
N ASN A 95 16.95 5.27 -18.90
CA ASN A 95 16.72 4.11 -19.77
C ASN A 95 16.43 2.80 -19.02
N ARG A 96 15.84 2.88 -17.81
CA ARG A 96 15.56 1.74 -16.92
C ARG A 96 14.28 1.90 -16.12
N THR A 97 13.34 2.71 -16.59
CA THR A 97 12.08 2.94 -15.88
C THR A 97 10.88 2.41 -16.65
N SER A 98 9.77 2.22 -15.94
CA SER A 98 8.53 1.69 -16.52
C SER A 98 7.77 2.68 -17.41
N CYS A 99 8.26 3.91 -17.56
CA CYS A 99 7.74 4.85 -18.55
C CYS A 99 8.79 5.88 -18.89
N GLU A 100 9.08 6.02 -20.18
CA GLU A 100 10.09 6.90 -20.72
C GLU A 100 9.49 7.78 -21.80
N LEU A 101 10.04 8.99 -21.91
CA LEU A 101 9.64 9.92 -22.95
C LEU A 101 10.21 9.44 -24.28
N GLU A 102 9.45 9.62 -25.36
CA GLU A 102 9.88 9.38 -26.75
C GLU A 102 11.21 10.08 -27.07
N VAL A 103 11.35 11.34 -26.64
CA VAL A 103 12.59 12.13 -26.79
C VAL A 103 13.79 11.51 -26.06
N ALA A 104 13.55 10.71 -25.03
CA ALA A 104 14.61 10.03 -24.27
C ALA A 104 15.00 8.68 -24.87
N THR A 105 14.07 7.97 -25.52
CA THR A 105 14.33 6.65 -26.12
C THR A 105 14.84 6.74 -27.56
N GLN A 106 14.53 7.82 -28.29
CA GLN A 106 14.78 7.97 -29.74
C GLN A 106 14.19 6.81 -30.57
N ASP A 107 13.24 6.07 -30.00
CA ASP A 107 12.60 4.89 -30.56
C ASP A 107 11.17 4.84 -30.02
N ASP A 108 10.21 5.05 -30.92
CA ASP A 108 8.78 5.17 -30.62
C ASP A 108 8.11 3.79 -30.54
N SER A 109 8.83 2.73 -30.93
CA SER A 109 8.31 1.36 -30.97
C SER A 109 8.42 0.63 -29.62
N VAL A 110 9.10 1.22 -28.63
CA VAL A 110 9.35 0.58 -27.34
C VAL A 110 8.11 0.68 -26.43
N PRO A 111 7.65 -0.42 -25.82
CA PRO A 111 6.43 -0.45 -25.00
C PRO A 111 6.50 0.36 -23.68
N THR A 112 7.67 0.91 -23.36
CA THR A 112 7.92 1.85 -22.26
C THR A 112 7.71 3.30 -22.66
N VAL A 113 7.53 3.61 -23.95
CA VAL A 113 7.32 4.98 -24.41
C VAL A 113 5.92 5.45 -24.02
N GLY A 114 5.85 6.65 -23.47
CA GLY A 114 4.60 7.31 -23.18
C GLY A 114 4.75 8.83 -23.14
N ASP A 115 3.62 9.52 -23.27
CA ASP A 115 3.59 10.97 -23.15
C ASP A 115 4.08 11.43 -21.78
N ARG A 116 4.60 12.66 -21.74
CA ARG A 116 5.13 13.28 -20.52
C ARG A 116 4.18 13.22 -19.34
N ARG A 117 2.88 13.40 -19.59
CA ARG A 117 1.84 13.33 -18.56
C ARG A 117 1.72 11.91 -17.99
N LEU A 118 1.63 10.91 -18.87
CA LEU A 118 1.51 9.51 -18.48
C LEU A 118 2.71 9.07 -17.65
N CYS A 119 3.93 9.31 -18.15
CA CYS A 119 5.13 8.91 -17.44
C CYS A 119 5.24 9.60 -16.09
N GLN A 120 5.00 10.91 -16.01
CA GLN A 120 5.04 11.63 -14.74
C GLN A 120 4.07 11.04 -13.70
N GLN A 121 2.86 10.66 -14.12
CA GLN A 121 1.88 10.05 -13.23
C GLN A 121 2.31 8.66 -12.75
N ILE A 122 2.85 7.82 -13.64
CA ILE A 122 3.37 6.50 -13.30
C ILE A 122 4.55 6.61 -12.31
N HIS A 123 5.47 7.55 -12.56
CA HIS A 123 6.61 7.83 -11.67
C HIS A 123 6.16 8.30 -10.30
N TYR A 124 5.18 9.22 -10.22
CA TYR A 124 4.62 9.63 -8.93
C TYR A 124 3.93 8.46 -8.22
N ALA A 125 3.15 7.65 -8.93
CA ALA A 125 2.51 6.48 -8.35
C ALA A 125 3.54 5.54 -7.69
N GLY A 126 4.63 5.22 -8.40
CA GLY A 126 5.72 4.39 -7.88
C GLY A 126 6.46 5.01 -6.71
N ASN A 127 6.88 6.27 -6.82
CA ASN A 127 7.66 6.95 -5.78
C ASN A 127 6.87 7.12 -4.48
N PHE A 128 5.61 7.56 -4.58
CA PHE A 128 4.75 7.65 -3.40
C PHE A 128 4.41 6.27 -2.83
N GLY A 129 4.34 5.23 -3.66
CA GLY A 129 4.14 3.85 -3.21
C GLY A 129 5.33 3.30 -2.42
N ILE A 130 6.56 3.59 -2.86
CA ILE A 130 7.78 3.28 -2.10
C ILE A 130 7.81 4.04 -0.79
N ALA A 131 7.57 5.36 -0.83
CA ALA A 131 7.54 6.19 0.36
C ALA A 131 6.51 5.65 1.37
N SER A 132 5.28 5.38 0.92
CA SER A 132 4.22 4.75 1.72
C SER A 132 4.73 3.49 2.44
N THR A 133 5.37 2.59 1.69
CA THR A 133 5.89 1.33 2.23
C THR A 133 6.97 1.55 3.29
N VAL A 134 7.89 2.49 3.05
CA VAL A 134 8.96 2.83 4.02
C VAL A 134 8.38 3.43 5.29
N PHE A 135 7.50 4.43 5.16
CA PHE A 135 6.89 5.11 6.31
C PHE A 135 5.99 4.18 7.13
N ILE A 136 5.18 3.32 6.48
CA ILE A 136 4.41 2.26 7.14
C ILE A 136 5.35 1.25 7.82
N GLY A 137 6.45 0.86 7.18
CA GLY A 137 7.44 -0.06 7.74
C GLY A 137 8.09 0.47 9.02
N VAL A 138 8.52 1.73 9.02
CA VAL A 138 9.03 2.40 10.23
C VAL A 138 7.94 2.49 11.29
N GLY A 139 6.71 2.87 10.91
CA GLY A 139 5.56 2.88 11.81
C GLY A 139 5.31 1.51 12.45
N PHE A 140 5.37 0.42 11.69
CA PHE A 140 5.25 -0.95 12.19
C PHE A 140 6.33 -1.28 13.24
N LEU A 141 7.59 -0.93 12.98
CA LEU A 141 8.68 -1.16 13.94
C LEU A 141 8.47 -0.36 15.23
N LEU A 142 8.04 0.90 15.13
CA LEU A 142 7.72 1.73 16.29
C LEU A 142 6.52 1.18 17.07
N THR A 143 5.48 0.70 16.39
CA THR A 143 4.34 0.00 17.02
C THR A 143 4.82 -1.22 17.79
N GLY A 144 5.68 -2.05 17.19
CA GLY A 144 6.27 -3.22 17.84
C GLY A 144 7.02 -2.85 19.11
N ALA A 145 7.89 -1.84 19.05
CA ALA A 145 8.62 -1.33 20.21
C ALA A 145 7.67 -0.84 21.33
N MET A 146 6.60 -0.11 20.97
CA MET A 146 5.61 0.40 21.92
C MET A 146 4.79 -0.72 22.58
N VAL A 147 4.44 -1.77 21.83
CA VAL A 147 3.76 -2.96 22.38
C VAL A 147 4.68 -3.70 23.36
N ILE A 148 5.95 -3.90 23.01
CA ILE A 148 6.94 -4.55 23.88
C ILE A 148 7.13 -3.73 25.17
N MET A 149 7.32 -2.41 25.06
CA MET A 149 7.43 -1.53 26.24
C MET A 149 6.18 -1.60 27.13
N THR A 150 4.99 -1.69 26.53
CA THR A 150 3.73 -1.84 27.28
C THR A 150 3.68 -3.17 28.03
N LEU A 151 4.14 -4.26 27.41
CA LEU A 151 4.23 -5.58 28.04
C LEU A 151 5.24 -5.63 29.18
N LEU A 152 6.44 -5.08 28.98
CA LEU A 152 7.50 -5.04 29.99
C LEU A 152 7.05 -4.24 31.23
N ARG A 153 6.39 -3.10 31.03
CA ARG A 153 5.87 -2.28 32.13
C ARG A 153 4.78 -3.00 32.93
N ASN A 154 3.89 -3.73 32.26
CA ASN A 154 2.84 -4.50 32.93
C ASN A 154 3.40 -5.66 33.77
N ARG A 155 4.49 -6.30 33.32
CA ARG A 155 5.19 -7.34 34.11
C ARG A 155 5.88 -6.78 35.34
N HIS A 156 6.60 -5.67 35.20
CA HIS A 156 7.33 -5.05 36.32
C HIS A 156 6.42 -4.45 37.39
N GLY A 157 5.23 -3.96 36.99
CA GLY A 157 4.21 -3.49 37.93
C GLY A 157 3.52 -4.59 38.74
N GLN A 158 3.63 -5.85 38.33
CA GLN A 158 3.09 -7.01 39.07
C GLN A 158 4.08 -7.59 40.08
N THR A 159 5.38 -7.30 39.97
CA THR A 159 6.42 -7.89 40.83
C THR A 159 6.66 -7.12 42.14
N THR A 160 6.00 -5.98 42.36
CA THR A 160 6.14 -5.15 43.57
C THR A 160 4.87 -5.07 44.41
N ALA A 161 4.07 -6.14 44.46
CA ALA A 161 3.12 -6.31 45.57
C ALA A 161 3.84 -7.10 46.66
N PRO A 162 4.23 -6.48 47.80
CA PRO A 162 4.79 -7.23 48.91
C PRO A 162 3.70 -8.20 49.39
N HIS A 163 4.04 -9.48 49.36
CA HIS A 163 3.26 -10.51 50.01
C HIS A 163 3.60 -10.43 51.50
N ASP A 164 3.03 -9.46 52.22
CA ASP A 164 3.09 -9.47 53.68
C ASP A 164 2.10 -10.52 54.19
N ALA A 165 2.65 -11.72 54.39
CA ALA A 165 2.04 -12.74 55.20
C ALA A 165 2.35 -12.48 56.68
N ASN A 166 1.28 -12.48 57.50
CA ASN A 166 1.28 -12.59 58.96
C ASN A 166 1.89 -11.46 59.81
N GLY A 167 1.01 -10.63 60.39
CA GLY A 167 1.33 -9.78 61.54
C GLY A 167 0.07 -9.28 62.23
N ARG A 168 -0.12 -9.69 63.49
CA ARG A 168 -1.23 -9.38 64.41
C ARG A 168 -1.59 -7.89 64.54
N LYS A 169 -2.89 -7.67 64.82
CA LYS A 169 -3.50 -6.60 65.64
C LYS A 169 -2.51 -5.69 66.39
N GLU A 170 -2.59 -4.37 66.19
CA GLU A 170 -3.00 -3.41 67.24
C GLU A 170 -3.08 -1.97 66.71
N GLU A 171 -3.84 -1.20 67.46
CA GLU A 171 -4.46 0.09 67.24
C GLU A 171 -3.53 1.24 67.69
N ARG A 172 -3.28 2.26 66.86
CA ARG A 172 -3.31 3.69 67.27
C ARG A 172 -2.92 4.66 66.15
N ALA A 173 -3.62 5.79 66.20
CA ALA A 173 -3.47 6.99 65.40
C ALA A 173 -2.03 7.49 65.25
N GLN A 174 -1.64 7.84 64.02
CA GLN A 174 -0.78 9.00 63.79
C GLN A 174 -0.96 9.56 62.38
N ASN A 175 -1.30 10.84 62.34
CA ASN A 175 -1.37 11.68 61.17
C ASN A 175 -0.09 11.56 60.33
N SER A 176 -0.23 11.11 59.10
CA SER A 176 0.74 11.32 58.03
C SER A 176 0.02 11.20 56.70
N PRO A 177 -0.33 12.30 55.99
CA PRO A 177 -0.52 12.23 54.57
C PRO A 177 0.89 12.22 53.95
N ALA A 178 1.63 11.14 54.17
CA ALA A 178 2.82 10.87 53.38
C ALA A 178 2.31 10.47 52.00
N SER A 179 2.13 11.50 51.18
CA SER A 179 2.01 11.44 49.76
C SER A 179 3.20 10.66 49.20
N HIS A 180 3.08 9.33 49.16
CA HIS A 180 3.74 8.55 48.13
C HIS A 180 3.02 8.81 46.80
N GLN A 181 3.11 10.08 46.39
CA GLN A 181 3.11 10.53 45.03
C GLN A 181 4.30 9.81 44.40
N ARG A 182 4.08 8.54 44.01
CA ARG A 182 4.87 7.91 42.97
C ARG A 182 4.77 8.87 41.81
N HIS A 183 5.75 9.78 41.72
CA HIS A 183 6.18 10.35 40.47
C HIS A 183 6.60 9.13 39.64
N ILE A 184 5.60 8.49 39.03
CA ILE A 184 5.75 7.73 37.80
C ILE A 184 6.39 8.76 36.91
N ARG A 185 7.72 8.75 36.87
CA ARG A 185 8.56 9.55 35.99
C ARG A 185 7.99 9.26 34.61
N LYS A 186 7.10 10.15 34.14
CA LYS A 186 6.44 10.02 32.85
C LYS A 186 7.59 10.11 31.88
N SER A 187 7.99 8.97 31.31
CA SER A 187 9.11 8.93 30.38
C SER A 187 8.70 9.76 29.18
N THR A 188 9.22 10.99 29.10
CA THR A 188 8.97 11.92 27.99
C THR A 188 9.33 11.27 26.65
N ILE A 189 10.29 10.35 26.67
CA ILE A 189 10.72 9.53 25.53
C ILE A 189 9.56 8.71 24.94
N THR A 190 8.72 8.07 25.77
CA THR A 190 7.59 7.26 25.28
C THR A 190 6.56 8.13 24.53
N SER A 191 6.35 9.36 24.97
CA SER A 191 5.47 10.31 24.29
C SER A 191 6.04 10.78 22.94
N TYR A 192 7.35 10.97 22.83
CA TYR A 192 8.01 11.30 21.55
C TYR A 192 8.03 10.13 20.57
N ILE A 193 8.24 8.89 21.06
CA ILE A 193 8.13 7.68 20.22
C ILE A 193 6.70 7.54 19.69
N HIS A 194 5.69 7.80 20.52
CA HIS A 194 4.31 7.78 20.09
C HIS A 194 3.99 8.87 19.06
N LEU A 195 4.45 10.10 19.26
CA LEU A 195 4.30 11.16 18.27
C LEU A 195 4.96 10.78 16.94
N SER A 196 6.18 10.24 17.00
CA SER A 196 6.90 9.76 15.81
C SER A 196 6.10 8.68 15.09
N LEU A 197 5.61 7.68 15.82
CA LEU A 197 4.75 6.62 15.27
C LEU A 197 3.58 7.20 14.48
N LEU A 198 2.86 8.16 15.06
CA LEU A 198 1.71 8.78 14.39
C LEU A 198 2.11 9.56 13.13
N VAL A 199 3.22 10.30 13.18
CA VAL A 199 3.75 11.02 12.02
C VAL A 199 4.13 10.05 10.91
N PHE A 200 4.86 8.98 11.21
CA PHE A 200 5.25 7.97 10.23
C PHE A 200 4.03 7.28 9.62
N LEU A 201 3.04 6.85 10.43
CA LEU A 201 1.83 6.23 9.91
C LEU A 201 0.98 7.20 9.08
N PHE A 202 0.90 8.48 9.47
CA PHE A 202 0.16 9.50 8.72
C PHE A 202 0.80 9.80 7.36
N ILE A 203 2.13 9.99 7.33
CA ILE A 203 2.86 10.20 6.07
C ILE A 203 2.70 8.96 5.19
N GLY A 204 2.83 7.75 5.76
CA GLY A 204 2.59 6.49 5.05
C GLY A 204 1.20 6.42 4.42
N PHE A 205 0.15 6.70 5.19
CA PHE A 205 -1.23 6.79 4.72
C PHE A 205 -1.41 7.79 3.58
N ALA A 206 -0.91 9.02 3.74
CA ALA A 206 -1.05 10.08 2.73
C ALA A 206 -0.32 9.71 1.43
N CYS A 207 0.92 9.21 1.53
CA CYS A 207 1.66 8.72 0.37
C CYS A 207 0.94 7.54 -0.32
N GLY A 208 0.36 6.61 0.44
CA GLY A 208 -0.40 5.49 -0.11
C GLY A 208 -1.63 5.93 -0.90
N LEU A 209 -2.39 6.89 -0.37
CA LEU A 209 -3.52 7.51 -1.08
C LEU A 209 -3.10 8.22 -2.36
N ILE A 210 -2.07 9.06 -2.29
CA ILE A 210 -1.55 9.80 -3.45
C ILE A 210 -1.02 8.83 -4.51
N SER A 211 -0.32 7.78 -4.09
CA SER A 211 0.17 6.72 -4.97
C SER A 211 -0.96 6.03 -5.72
N GLN A 212 -2.03 5.65 -5.01
CA GLN A 212 -3.22 5.06 -5.63
C GLN A 212 -3.91 6.02 -6.60
N PHE A 213 -4.07 7.29 -6.22
CA PHE A 213 -4.65 8.31 -7.09
C PHE A 213 -3.88 8.44 -8.40
N TYR A 214 -2.56 8.62 -8.34
CA TYR A 214 -1.74 8.71 -9.54
C TYR A 214 -1.69 7.39 -10.33
N GLY A 215 -1.79 6.25 -9.66
CA GLY A 215 -1.94 4.95 -10.32
C GLY A 215 -3.21 4.88 -11.17
N VAL A 216 -4.35 5.35 -10.64
CA VAL A 216 -5.61 5.40 -11.39
C VAL A 216 -5.51 6.38 -12.56
N VAL A 217 -5.03 7.60 -12.32
CA VAL A 217 -4.94 8.61 -13.40
C VAL A 217 -3.95 8.16 -14.48
N GLY A 218 -2.79 7.64 -14.10
CA GLY A 218 -1.76 7.17 -15.02
C GLY A 218 -2.24 5.98 -15.84
N PHE A 219 -2.68 4.90 -15.17
CA PHE A 219 -2.97 3.65 -15.87
C PHE A 219 -4.39 3.52 -16.45
N MET A 220 -5.36 4.29 -15.95
CA MET A 220 -6.74 4.22 -16.43
C MET A 220 -7.12 5.39 -17.32
N GLN A 221 -6.76 6.61 -16.95
CA GLN A 221 -7.22 7.81 -17.67
C GLN A 221 -6.25 8.28 -18.75
N SER A 222 -4.95 8.16 -18.50
CA SER A 222 -3.91 8.59 -19.44
C SER A 222 -3.38 7.45 -20.31
N SER A 223 -3.89 6.22 -20.15
CA SER A 223 -3.45 5.10 -20.96
C SER A 223 -4.00 5.22 -22.39
N PRO A 224 -3.19 4.94 -23.43
CA PRO A 224 -3.63 4.98 -24.82
C PRO A 224 -4.87 4.12 -25.07
N ASN A 225 -5.71 4.54 -26.01
CA ASN A 225 -6.90 3.85 -26.52
C ASN A 225 -8.09 3.74 -25.55
N GLN A 226 -7.99 4.30 -24.34
CA GLN A 226 -9.11 4.34 -23.37
C GLN A 226 -10.25 5.25 -23.83
N ALA A 227 -9.91 6.40 -24.41
CA ALA A 227 -10.89 7.34 -24.95
C ALA A 227 -11.56 6.77 -26.20
N ASP A 228 -10.78 6.12 -27.07
CA ASP A 228 -11.28 5.52 -28.31
C ASP A 228 -12.27 4.38 -28.02
N TYR A 229 -11.94 3.52 -27.06
CA TYR A 229 -12.86 2.47 -26.59
C TYR A 229 -14.12 3.03 -25.92
N ALA A 230 -13.99 4.11 -25.14
CA ALA A 230 -15.13 4.78 -24.53
C ALA A 230 -16.05 5.43 -25.58
N SER A 231 -15.51 5.88 -26.72
CA SER A 231 -16.30 6.42 -27.83
C SER A 231 -16.92 5.33 -28.72
N SER A 232 -16.27 4.18 -28.90
CA SER A 232 -16.74 3.11 -29.79
C SER A 232 -17.90 2.27 -29.22
N THR A 233 -18.17 2.38 -27.91
CA THR A 233 -19.26 1.66 -27.24
C THR A 233 -20.65 2.30 -27.44
N GLY A 234 -20.74 3.45 -28.10
CA GLY A 234 -21.99 4.18 -28.35
C GLY A 234 -22.53 4.12 -29.78
N SER A 235 -21.69 3.84 -30.77
CA SER A 235 -22.08 3.67 -32.18
C SER A 235 -22.33 2.17 -32.42
N GLY A 236 -23.60 1.76 -32.49
CA GLY A 236 -23.99 0.38 -32.83
C GLY A 236 -23.63 -0.05 -34.27
N ALA A 237 -22.57 0.50 -34.86
CA ALA A 237 -22.06 0.18 -36.17
C ALA A 237 -21.07 -0.98 -36.03
N SER A 238 -21.43 -2.11 -36.62
CA SER A 238 -20.65 -3.34 -36.76
C SER A 238 -19.34 -3.20 -37.58
N ASP A 239 -18.92 -1.98 -37.92
CA ASP A 239 -17.77 -1.67 -38.78
C ASP A 239 -16.65 -0.88 -38.06
N GLU A 240 -16.77 -0.55 -36.77
CA GLU A 240 -15.81 0.31 -36.04
C GLU A 240 -14.84 -0.42 -35.10
N THR A 241 -14.54 -1.70 -35.33
CA THR A 241 -13.49 -2.43 -34.59
C THR A 241 -12.13 -2.42 -35.30
N ASN A 242 -11.78 -1.31 -35.95
CA ASN A 242 -10.39 -0.99 -36.32
C ASN A 242 -9.75 0.00 -35.33
N VAL A 243 -10.16 -0.05 -34.06
CA VAL A 243 -9.44 0.60 -32.95
C VAL A 243 -8.15 -0.18 -32.71
N TYR A 244 -7.13 -0.04 -33.57
CA TYR A 244 -5.74 -0.49 -33.40
C TYR A 244 -5.51 -1.70 -32.46
N GLY A 245 -6.23 -2.81 -32.68
CA GLY A 245 -6.09 -4.09 -31.96
C GLY A 245 -7.37 -4.59 -31.29
N ASN A 246 -7.60 -5.90 -31.36
CA ASN A 246 -8.69 -6.58 -30.63
C ASN A 246 -8.38 -6.69 -29.14
N HIS A 247 -8.53 -5.59 -28.42
CA HIS A 247 -8.27 -5.53 -26.99
C HIS A 247 -9.36 -4.73 -26.24
N GLY A 248 -9.62 -5.14 -25.00
CA GLY A 248 -10.46 -4.38 -24.08
C GLY A 248 -9.75 -3.12 -23.55
N SER A 249 -10.52 -2.28 -22.85
CA SER A 249 -10.02 -1.16 -22.06
C SER A 249 -9.04 -1.60 -20.97
N TRP A 250 -8.13 -0.72 -20.56
CA TRP A 250 -7.38 -0.92 -19.32
C TRP A 250 -8.32 -0.77 -18.12
N TYR A 251 -8.22 -1.68 -17.15
CA TYR A 251 -9.00 -1.62 -15.92
C TYR A 251 -8.15 -1.86 -14.66
N GLN A 252 -8.67 -1.38 -13.53
CA GLN A 252 -7.97 -1.37 -12.26
C GLN A 252 -7.75 -2.78 -11.74
N GLY A 253 -6.49 -3.18 -11.63
CA GLY A 253 -6.11 -4.48 -11.09
C GLY A 253 -6.14 -4.52 -9.55
N VAL A 254 -6.11 -5.74 -9.02
CA VAL A 254 -6.24 -6.01 -7.57
C VAL A 254 -5.19 -5.29 -6.73
N ALA A 255 -3.98 -5.05 -7.26
CA ALA A 255 -2.95 -4.35 -6.50
C ALA A 255 -3.31 -2.88 -6.27
N LEU A 256 -3.87 -2.22 -7.29
CA LEU A 256 -4.25 -0.83 -7.23
C LEU A 256 -5.62 -0.63 -6.55
N SER A 257 -6.56 -1.57 -6.65
CA SER A 257 -7.90 -1.45 -6.04
C SER A 257 -7.97 -2.00 -4.62
N VAL A 258 -7.43 -3.18 -4.37
CA VAL A 258 -7.56 -3.87 -3.08
C VAL A 258 -6.33 -3.64 -2.23
N TYR A 259 -5.14 -3.97 -2.73
CA TYR A 259 -3.94 -3.96 -1.90
C TYR A 259 -3.56 -2.56 -1.45
N ALA A 260 -3.53 -1.59 -2.36
CA ALA A 260 -3.28 -0.19 -2.02
C ALA A 260 -4.32 0.34 -1.01
N THR A 261 -5.61 0.04 -1.22
CA THR A 261 -6.70 0.45 -0.32
C THR A 261 -6.53 -0.11 1.08
N CYS A 262 -6.28 -1.42 1.18
CA CYS A 262 -6.02 -2.05 2.47
C CYS A 262 -4.79 -1.45 3.14
N ALA A 263 -3.71 -1.19 2.40
CA ALA A 263 -2.48 -0.64 2.95
C ALA A 263 -2.71 0.69 3.68
N TRP A 264 -3.28 1.70 3.00
CA TRP A 264 -3.50 3.00 3.62
C TRP A 264 -4.64 2.97 4.66
N ALA A 265 -5.69 2.18 4.45
CA ALA A 265 -6.82 2.12 5.39
C ALA A 265 -6.39 1.50 6.72
N PHE A 266 -5.60 0.43 6.70
CA PHE A 266 -5.09 -0.18 7.91
C PHE A 266 -3.97 0.66 8.56
N ALA A 267 -3.20 1.43 7.79
CA ALA A 267 -2.28 2.42 8.38
C ALA A 267 -3.04 3.51 9.16
N ALA A 268 -4.14 4.03 8.60
CA ALA A 268 -5.01 4.98 9.29
C ALA A 268 -5.68 4.38 10.53
N ALA A 269 -6.16 3.14 10.43
CA ALA A 269 -6.73 2.40 11.56
C ALA A 269 -5.70 2.17 12.67
N ALA A 270 -4.46 1.80 12.31
CA ALA A 270 -3.35 1.67 13.26
C ALA A 270 -3.04 3.00 13.96
N GLY A 271 -2.95 4.11 13.22
CA GLY A 271 -2.73 5.43 13.81
C GLY A 271 -3.86 5.86 14.76
N THR A 272 -5.11 5.62 14.36
CA THR A 272 -6.30 5.90 15.19
C THR A 272 -6.29 5.09 16.48
N MET A 273 -5.93 3.81 16.40
CA MET A 273 -5.81 2.95 17.58
C MET A 273 -4.65 3.39 18.47
N ALA A 274 -3.49 3.73 17.90
CA ALA A 274 -2.33 4.25 18.64
C ALA A 274 -2.70 5.49 19.47
N CYS A 275 -3.45 6.45 18.89
CA CYS A 275 -3.97 7.62 19.59
C CYS A 275 -4.83 7.27 20.83
N ARG A 276 -5.58 6.17 20.77
CA ARG A 276 -6.42 5.70 21.89
C ARG A 276 -5.62 4.96 22.95
N VAL A 277 -4.54 4.28 22.56
CA VAL A 277 -3.74 3.43 23.45
C VAL A 277 -2.69 4.23 24.21
N TRP A 278 -1.97 5.11 23.52
CA TRP A 278 -0.82 5.82 24.07
C TRP A 278 -1.10 7.32 24.16
N ARG A 279 -0.53 7.97 25.18
CA ARG A 279 -0.75 9.41 25.40
C ARG A 279 0.26 10.24 24.60
N LEU A 280 -0.21 11.35 24.06
CA LEU A 280 0.62 12.36 23.42
C LEU A 280 1.43 13.16 24.47
N PRO A 281 2.53 13.82 24.05
CA PRO A 281 3.27 14.71 24.94
C PRO A 281 2.39 15.89 25.38
N ASN A 282 2.46 16.24 26.67
CA ASN A 282 1.82 17.44 27.19
C ASN A 282 2.73 18.64 26.88
N TRP A 283 2.32 19.51 25.97
CA TRP A 283 3.00 20.77 25.70
C TRP A 283 2.53 21.79 26.73
N THR A 284 3.31 22.01 27.80
CA THR A 284 3.08 23.18 28.66
C THR A 284 3.65 24.40 27.94
N VAL A 285 2.78 25.20 27.33
CA VAL A 285 3.15 26.50 26.80
C VAL A 285 3.45 27.38 28.01
N SER A 286 4.72 27.74 28.20
CA SER A 286 5.11 28.77 29.16
C SER A 286 4.50 30.08 28.68
N THR A 287 3.47 30.54 29.39
CA THR A 287 2.91 31.90 29.25
C THR A 287 3.59 32.80 30.27
#